data_AF-A0A165ZZE8-F1
#
_entry.id   AF-A0A165ZZE8-F1
#
_cell.length_a   1.000
_cell.length_b   1.000
_cell.length_c   1.000
_cell.angle_alpha   90.00
_cell.angle_beta   90.00
_cell.angle_gamma   90.00
#
_symmetry.space_group_name_H-M   'P 1'
#
loop_
_entity.id
_entity.type
_entity.pdbx_description
1 polymer ?
#
loop_
_entity_poly.entity_id
_entity_poly.type
_entity_poly.pdbx_seq_one_letter_code
_entity_poly.pdbx_strand_id
1 'polypeptide(L)'
;MTKKNENKKTTTANKNNKMMSLYEAVQENKTENFIIIGALTKAGLINQYIHEKEVYLSKTEEIKPTITDTELNKIIKNYTGE
;
A
#
# COMPACT_ATOMS: atom_id res chain seq x y z
N MET A 1 39.35 -29.71 -0.46
CA MET A 1 38.33 -29.59 -1.53
C MET A 1 37.65 -28.24 -1.39
N THR A 2 37.99 -27.30 -2.28
CA THR A 2 37.31 -26.03 -2.46
C THR A 2 35.94 -26.27 -3.09
N LYS A 3 34.87 -25.80 -2.46
CA LYS A 3 33.62 -25.48 -3.16
C LYS A 3 33.33 -24.00 -2.96
N LYS A 4 33.69 -23.26 -4.01
CA LYS A 4 33.19 -21.94 -4.38
C LYS A 4 31.71 -22.07 -4.76
N ASN A 5 31.00 -20.95 -4.73
CA ASN A 5 29.62 -20.70 -5.21
C ASN A 5 28.60 -20.51 -4.08
N GLU A 6 27.74 -19.50 -4.07
CA GLU A 6 27.48 -18.42 -5.01
C GLU A 6 26.67 -17.36 -4.27
N ASN A 7 27.12 -16.12 -4.42
CA ASN A 7 26.36 -14.88 -4.42
C ASN A 7 24.81 -15.03 -4.39
N LYS A 8 24.19 -15.06 -3.21
CA LYS A 8 22.76 -14.75 -3.08
C LYS A 8 22.60 -13.27 -2.78
N LYS A 9 22.82 -12.47 -3.83
CA LYS A 9 22.17 -11.17 -4.02
C LYS A 9 20.67 -11.46 -4.19
N THR A 10 19.97 -11.76 -3.09
CA THR A 10 18.52 -11.92 -3.11
C THR A 10 17.90 -10.54 -3.23
N THR A 11 17.75 -10.13 -4.49
CA THR A 11 16.52 -9.55 -5.02
C THR A 11 15.91 -8.45 -4.16
N THR A 12 16.35 -7.22 -4.43
CA THR A 12 15.50 -6.03 -4.39
C THR A 12 14.41 -6.17 -5.46
N ALA A 13 13.58 -7.21 -5.34
CA ALA A 13 12.42 -7.41 -6.19
C ALA A 13 11.37 -6.38 -5.77
N ASN A 14 11.42 -5.21 -6.41
CA ASN A 14 10.29 -4.35 -6.70
C ASN A 14 9.16 -4.32 -5.64
N LYS A 15 9.46 -3.92 -4.39
CA LYS A 15 8.44 -3.75 -3.34
C LYS A 15 7.28 -2.85 -3.78
N ASN A 16 7.57 -1.92 -4.68
CA ASN A 16 6.67 -0.88 -5.16
C ASN A 16 5.44 -1.40 -5.95
N ASN A 17 5.39 -2.68 -6.30
CA ASN A 17 4.28 -3.32 -7.02
C ASN A 17 3.55 -4.41 -6.21
N LYS A 18 3.82 -4.53 -4.90
CA LYS A 18 3.03 -5.44 -4.06
C LYS A 18 1.59 -4.92 -4.00
N MET A 19 0.63 -5.71 -4.47
CA MET A 19 -0.78 -5.41 -4.25
C MET A 19 -1.16 -5.76 -2.81
N MET A 20 -1.93 -4.88 -2.18
CA MET A 20 -2.54 -5.09 -0.88
C MET A 20 -3.89 -4.36 -0.81
N SER A 21 -4.62 -4.51 0.29
CA SER A 21 -5.79 -3.67 0.51
C SER A 21 -5.36 -2.20 0.64
N LEU A 22 -6.24 -1.27 0.26
CA LEU A 22 -6.03 0.15 0.49
C LEU A 22 -5.83 0.45 1.98
N TYR A 23 -6.56 -0.22 2.87
CA TYR A 23 -6.37 -0.06 4.30
C TYR A 23 -4.95 -0.42 4.76
N GLU A 24 -4.44 -1.59 4.36
CA GLU A 24 -3.07 -2.03 4.68
C GLU A 24 -2.02 -1.12 4.07
N ALA A 25 -2.20 -0.71 2.80
CA ALA A 25 -1.28 0.20 2.12
C ALA A 25 -1.14 1.52 2.88
N VAL A 26 -2.24 2.03 3.45
CA VAL A 26 -2.22 3.23 4.29
C VAL A 26 -1.48 2.98 5.61
N GLN A 27 -1.63 1.81 6.24
CA GLN A 27 -0.90 1.49 7.49
C GLN A 27 0.62 1.36 7.26
N GLU A 28 1.04 0.88 6.09
CA GLU A 28 2.46 0.76 5.72
C GLU A 28 3.08 2.09 5.23
N ASN A 29 2.26 3.09 4.90
CA ASN A 29 2.72 4.38 4.37
C ASN A 29 3.21 5.32 5.50
N LYS A 30 4.27 6.09 5.22
CA LYS A 30 4.87 7.05 6.18
C LYS A 30 4.25 8.46 6.11
N THR A 31 3.44 8.74 5.10
CA THR A 31 2.76 10.02 4.97
C THR A 31 1.76 10.22 6.10
N GLU A 32 1.67 11.44 6.61
CA GLU A 32 0.72 11.80 7.67
C GLU A 32 -0.72 11.42 7.32
N ASN A 33 -1.44 10.83 8.28
CA ASN A 33 -2.78 10.32 8.07
C ASN A 33 -3.75 11.36 7.50
N PHE A 34 -3.69 12.62 7.96
CA PHE A 34 -4.58 13.66 7.46
C PHE A 34 -4.35 13.99 5.97
N ILE A 35 -3.11 13.86 5.48
CA ILE A 35 -2.77 14.04 4.07
C ILE A 35 -3.34 12.87 3.25
N ILE A 36 -3.15 11.64 3.73
CA ILE A 36 -3.67 10.45 3.07
C ILE A 36 -5.20 10.51 2.98
N ILE A 37 -5.90 10.82 4.08
CA ILE A 37 -7.36 10.93 4.10
C ILE A 37 -7.84 12.02 3.12
N GLY A 38 -7.17 13.17 3.07
CA GLY A 38 -7.46 14.22 2.08
C GLY A 38 -7.28 13.74 0.64
N ALA A 39 -6.18 13.03 0.36
CA ALA A 39 -5.89 12.47 -0.96
C ALA A 39 -6.91 11.42 -1.39
N LEU A 40 -7.26 10.48 -0.51
CA LEU A 40 -8.27 9.45 -0.77
C LEU A 40 -9.67 10.06 -0.98
N THR A 41 -10.01 11.11 -0.23
CA THR A 41 -11.28 11.84 -0.42
C THR A 41 -11.31 12.49 -1.80
N LYS A 42 -10.25 13.19 -2.19
CA LYS A 42 -10.13 13.82 -3.53
C LYS A 42 -10.15 12.79 -4.67
N ALA A 43 -9.59 11.59 -4.44
CA ALA A 43 -9.57 10.49 -5.40
C ALA A 43 -10.85 9.65 -5.43
N GLY A 44 -11.83 9.89 -4.54
CA GLY A 44 -13.06 9.10 -4.47
C GLY A 44 -12.89 7.71 -3.84
N LEU A 45 -11.78 7.44 -3.15
CA LEU A 45 -11.44 6.15 -2.54
C LEU A 45 -11.74 6.07 -1.05
N ILE A 46 -12.22 7.15 -0.43
CA ILE A 46 -12.44 7.20 1.02
C ILE A 46 -13.44 6.15 1.51
N ASN A 47 -14.53 5.91 0.77
CA ASN A 47 -15.53 4.90 1.13
C ASN A 47 -14.95 3.49 1.09
N GLN A 48 -14.07 3.20 0.13
CA GLN A 48 -13.36 1.93 0.06
C GLN A 48 -12.42 1.76 1.24
N TYR A 49 -11.64 2.79 1.59
CA TYR A 49 -10.77 2.75 2.77
C TYR A 49 -11.55 2.50 4.07
N ILE A 50 -12.70 3.15 4.25
CA ILE A 50 -13.56 2.96 5.42
C ILE A 50 -14.08 1.52 5.46
N HIS A 51 -14.60 1.03 4.34
CA HIS A 51 -15.13 -0.35 4.26
C HIS A 51 -14.04 -1.38 4.55
N GLU A 52 -12.87 -1.27 3.93
CA GLU A 52 -11.76 -2.19 4.16
C GLU A 52 -11.26 -2.13 5.62
N LYS A 53 -11.22 -0.94 6.22
CA LYS A 53 -10.91 -0.78 7.66
C LYS A 53 -11.91 -1.54 8.53
N GLU A 54 -13.21 -1.42 8.25
CA GLU A 54 -14.26 -2.11 8.99
C GLU A 54 -14.11 -3.63 8.89
N VAL A 55 -13.91 -4.15 7.67
CA VAL A 55 -13.68 -5.59 7.44
C VAL A 55 -12.42 -6.09 8.15
N TYR A 56 -11.34 -5.30 8.13
CA TYR A 56 -10.09 -5.65 8.81
C TYR A 56 -10.28 -5.78 10.33
N LEU A 57 -11.02 -4.85 10.92
CA LEU A 57 -11.28 -4.81 12.36
C LEU A 57 -12.30 -5.87 12.80
N SER A 58 -13.34 -6.10 11.99
CA SER A 58 -14.41 -7.05 12.28
C SER A 58 -14.02 -8.50 11.99
N LYS A 59 -13.03 -8.72 11.11
CA LYS A 59 -12.62 -10.03 10.55
C LYS A 59 -13.80 -10.80 9.94
N THR A 60 -14.79 -10.08 9.43
CA THR A 60 -16.02 -10.68 8.90
C THR A 60 -15.78 -11.37 7.57
N GLU A 61 -14.83 -10.87 6.78
CA GLU A 61 -14.60 -11.31 5.40
C GLU A 61 -13.12 -11.17 5.02
N GLU A 62 -12.71 -11.82 3.92
CA GLU A 62 -11.39 -11.64 3.33
C GLU A 62 -11.32 -10.35 2.52
N ILE A 63 -10.30 -9.52 2.78
CA ILE A 63 -10.09 -8.26 2.05
C ILE A 63 -9.27 -8.56 0.80
N LYS A 64 -9.82 -8.23 -0.36
CA LYS A 64 -9.12 -8.37 -1.63
C LYS A 64 -8.05 -7.28 -1.78
N PRO A 65 -6.90 -7.58 -2.40
CA PRO A 65 -5.94 -6.55 -2.77
C PRO A 65 -6.55 -5.59 -3.80
N THR A 66 -6.43 -4.29 -3.55
CA THR A 66 -7.08 -3.24 -4.35
C THR A 66 -6.13 -2.17 -4.85
N ILE A 67 -4.91 -2.07 -4.29
CA ILE A 67 -3.96 -1.03 -4.66
C ILE A 67 -2.51 -1.50 -4.49
N THR A 68 -1.61 -0.91 -5.27
CA THR A 68 -0.16 -0.99 -5.08
C THR A 68 0.38 0.24 -4.33
N ASP A 69 1.56 0.10 -3.70
CA ASP A 69 2.27 1.24 -3.11
C ASP A 69 2.47 2.38 -4.11
N THR A 70 2.75 2.04 -5.38
CA THR A 70 2.97 3.03 -6.44
C THR A 70 1.70 3.83 -6.75
N GLU A 71 0.55 3.18 -6.81
CA GLU A 71 -0.74 3.83 -7.03
C GLU A 71 -1.13 4.74 -5.86
N LEU A 72 -0.96 4.26 -4.62
CA LEU A 72 -1.23 5.07 -3.42
C LEU A 72 -0.32 6.31 -3.39
N ASN A 73 0.97 6.13 -3.64
CA ASN A 73 1.91 7.26 -3.67
C ASN A 73 1.58 8.25 -4.79
N LYS A 74 1.10 7.79 -5.95
CA LYS A 74 0.64 8.67 -7.04
C LYS A 74 -0.58 9.49 -6.62
N ILE A 75 -1.53 8.89 -5.90
CA ILE A 75 -2.70 9.60 -5.37
C ILE A 75 -2.27 10.69 -4.38
N ILE A 76 -1.36 10.36 -3.45
CA ILE A 76 -0.84 11.30 -2.47
C ILE A 76 -0.11 12.47 -3.16
N LYS A 77 0.79 12.18 -4.11
CA LYS A 77 1.51 13.22 -4.88
C LYS A 77 0.57 14.15 -5.64
N ASN A 78 -0.44 13.59 -6.31
CA ASN A 78 -1.47 14.39 -6.99
C ASN A 78 -2.27 15.29 -6.04
N TYR A 79 -2.35 14.94 -4.76
CA TYR A 79 -3.00 15.76 -3.74
C TYR A 79 -2.07 16.86 -3.20
N THR A 80 -0.79 16.55 -2.94
CA THR A 80 0.20 17.50 -2.41
C THR A 80 0.77 18.44 -3.46
N GLY A 81 0.66 18.10 -4.75
CA GLY A 81 1.22 18.87 -5.87
C GLY A 81 2.72 18.61 -6.12
N GLU A 82 3.23 17.47 -5.65
CA GLU A 82 4.62 17.01 -5.83
C GLU A 82 4.84 16.12 -7.06
#